data_AF-R7M985-F1
#
_entry.id   AF-R7M985-F1
#
_cell.length_a   1.000
_cell.length_b   1.000
_cell.length_c   1.000
_cell.angle_alpha   90.00
_cell.angle_beta   90.00
_cell.angle_gamma   90.00
#
_symmetry.space_group_name_H-M   'P 1'
#
loop_
_entity.id
_entity.type
_entity.pdbx_description
1 polymer ?
#
loop_
_entity_poly.entity_id
_entity_poly.type
_entity_poly.pdbx_seq_one_letter_code
_entity_poly.pdbx_strand_id
1 'polypeptide(L)' 'MDYEIMMNGNVKIGTYAPDFEANSTMGPITLNQYKGKWVVLFSHPGDFTPV' A
#
# COMPACT_ATOMS: atom_id res chain seq x y z
N MET A 1 11.17 4.49 -9.87
CA MET A 1 10.11 4.99 -8.98
C MET A 1 9.67 6.32 -9.57
N ASP A 2 8.39 6.48 -9.88
CA ASP A 2 7.92 7.64 -10.66
C ASP A 2 8.10 8.94 -9.85
N TYR A 3 8.81 9.91 -10.42
CA TYR A 3 9.13 11.18 -9.75
C TYR A 3 7.89 11.93 -9.25
N GLU A 4 6.74 11.77 -9.92
CA GLU A 4 5.48 12.37 -9.48
C GLU A 4 4.93 11.75 -8.19
N ILE A 5 5.12 10.45 -7.96
CA ILE A 5 4.72 9.81 -6.69
C ILE A 5 5.55 10.40 -5.55
N MET A 6 6.85 10.66 -5.80
CA MET A 6 7.76 11.24 -4.81
C MET A 6 7.47 12.71 -4.48
N MET A 7 6.92 13.47 -5.44
CA MET A 7 6.60 14.89 -5.23
C MET A 7 5.18 15.13 -4.72
N ASN A 8 4.20 14.35 -5.16
CA ASN A 8 2.78 14.65 -4.93
C ASN A 8 2.06 13.57 -4.10
N GLY A 9 2.69 12.42 -3.82
CA GLY A 9 2.13 11.34 -3.00
C GLY A 9 0.95 10.57 -3.63
N ASN A 10 0.56 10.89 -4.86
CA ASN A 10 -0.61 10.32 -5.52
C ASN A 10 -0.22 9.17 -6.46
N VAL A 11 -0.87 8.02 -6.28
CA VAL A 11 -0.79 6.87 -7.20
C VAL A 11 -1.80 7.01 -8.35
N LYS A 12 -1.47 6.48 -9.53
CA LYS A 12 -2.31 6.55 -10.74
C LYS A 12 -2.86 5.18 -11.14
N ILE A 13 -4.04 5.19 -11.75
CA ILE A 13 -4.61 3.97 -12.33
C ILE A 13 -3.76 3.52 -13.52
N GLY A 14 -3.53 2.22 -13.64
CA GLY A 14 -2.75 1.61 -14.73
C GLY A 14 -1.23 1.62 -14.52
N THR A 15 -0.72 2.24 -13.45
CA THR A 15 0.69 2.14 -13.05
C THR A 15 0.89 0.96 -12.10
N TYR A 16 2.12 0.44 -12.04
CA TYR A 16 2.47 -0.50 -10.99
C TYR A 16 2.30 0.15 -9.61
N ALA A 17 1.76 -0.62 -8.65
CA ALA A 17 1.73 -0.17 -7.27
C ALA A 17 3.17 0.01 -6.75
N PRO A 18 3.44 1.06 -5.94
CA PRO A 18 4.73 1.22 -5.29
C PRO A 18 5.05 0.01 -4.42
N ASP A 19 6.29 -0.47 -4.49
CA ASP A 19 6.75 -1.52 -3.58
C ASP A 19 6.81 -0.99 -2.15
N PHE A 20 6.56 -1.87 -1.19
CA PHE A 20 6.58 -1.52 0.24
C PHE A 20 7.04 -2.69 1.09
N GLU A 21 7.59 -2.34 2.25
CA GLU A 21 7.80 -3.21 3.40
C GLU A 21 7.12 -2.57 4.61
N ALA A 22 6.32 -3.33 5.34
CA ALA A 22 5.56 -2.82 6.47
C ALA A 22 5.46 -3.86 7.60
N ASN A 23 5.46 -3.38 8.84
CA ASN A 23 5.11 -4.21 9.99
C ASN A 23 3.58 -4.38 10.03
N SER A 24 3.11 -5.62 10.08
CA SER A 24 1.68 -5.93 10.25
C SER A 24 1.44 -6.70 11.56
N THR A 25 0.17 -6.88 11.91
CA THR A 25 -0.23 -7.75 13.04
C THR A 25 0.16 -9.21 12.85
N MET A 26 0.49 -9.62 11.62
CA MET A 26 0.97 -10.97 11.27
C MET A 26 2.49 -11.02 11.05
N GLY A 27 3.21 -9.96 11.45
CA GLY A 27 4.65 -9.80 11.23
C GLY A 27 5.01 -8.93 10.02
N PRO A 28 6.30 -8.82 9.67
CA PRO A 28 6.76 -8.02 8.53
C PRO A 28 6.25 -8.59 7.20
N ILE A 29 5.73 -7.71 6.33
CA ILE A 29 5.21 -8.06 5.00
C ILE A 29 5.83 -7.19 3.91
N THR A 30 5.89 -7.74 2.69
CA THR A 30 6.23 -6.96 1.48
C THR A 30 5.18 -7.19 0.39
N LEU A 31 5.00 -6.21 -0.51
CA LEU A 31 4.01 -6.34 -1.60
C LEU A 31 4.28 -7.58 -2.47
N ASN A 32 5.56 -7.89 -2.73
CA ASN A 32 5.96 -9.02 -3.56
C ASN A 32 5.51 -10.40 -3.01
N GLN A 33 5.27 -10.53 -1.70
CA GLN A 33 4.76 -11.78 -1.11
C GLN A 33 3.37 -12.17 -1.67
N TYR A 34 2.62 -11.21 -2.21
CA TYR A 34 1.27 -11.42 -2.76
C TYR A 34 1.24 -11.57 -4.28
N LYS A 35 2.40 -11.71 -4.94
CA LYS A 35 2.51 -11.82 -6.40
C LYS A 35 1.61 -12.94 -6.96
N GLY A 36 0.90 -12.65 -8.05
CA GLY A 36 -0.03 -13.58 -8.70
C GLY A 36 -1.45 -13.59 -8.09
N LYS A 37 -1.73 -12.72 -7.11
CA LYS A 37 -3.06 -12.52 -6.53
C LYS A 37 -3.51 -11.07 -6.73
N TRP A 38 -4.82 -10.86 -6.76
CA TRP A 38 -5.38 -9.52 -6.55
C TRP A 38 -5.22 -9.13 -5.09
N VAL A 39 -4.84 -7.88 -4.85
CA VAL A 39 -4.60 -7.31 -3.51
C VAL A 39 -5.40 -6.02 -3.38
N VAL A 40 -6.09 -5.86 -2.25
CA VAL A 40 -6.78 -4.62 -1.88
C VAL A 40 -6.09 -4.05 -0.66
N LEU A 41 -5.49 -2.87 -0.81
CA LEU A 41 -4.95 -2.07 0.29
C LEU A 41 -5.98 -1.01 0.67
N PHE A 42 -6.30 -0.93 1.96
CA PHE A 42 -7.23 0.06 2.50
C PHE A 42 -6.65 0.64 3.80
N SER A 43 -7.11 1.83 4.17
CA SER A 43 -6.76 2.50 5.42
C SER A 43 -8.03 3.01 6.11
N HIS A 44 -7.91 3.33 7.40
CA HIS A 44 -8.91 4.07 8.17
C HIS A 44 -8.20 5.15 9.01
N PRO A 45 -8.90 6.20 9.47
CA PRO A 45 -8.27 7.32 10.17
C PRO A 45 -7.65 6.96 11.52
N GLY A 46 -8.28 6.06 12.30
CA GLY A 46 -7.74 5.64 13.59
C GLY A 46 -8.49 4.47 14.22
N ASP A 47 -7.78 3.71 15.04
CA ASP A 47 -8.34 2.59 15.80
C ASP A 47 -9.37 3.08 16.83
N PHE A 48 -10.38 2.26 17.13
CA PHE A 48 -11.44 2.52 18.12
C PHE A 48 -12.26 3.81 17.86
N THR A 49 -12.38 4.23 16.60
CA THR A 49 -13.25 5.33 16.18
C THR A 49 -14.51 4.80 15.48
N PRO A 50 -15.68 5.45 15.63
CA PRO A 50 -16.81 5.17 14.75
C PRO A 50 -16.49 5.58 13.31
N VAL A 51 -17.24 5.03 12.36
CA VAL A 51 -17.22 5.47 10.95
C VAL A 51 -17.90 6.82 10.82
#